data_AF-A0A367M222-F1
#
_entry.id   AF-A0A367M222-F1
#
_cell.length_a   1.000
_cell.length_b   1.000
_cell.length_c   1.000
_cell.angle_alpha   90.00
_cell.angle_beta   90.00
_cell.angle_gamma   90.00
#
_symmetry.space_group_name_H-M   'P 1'
#
loop_
_entity.id
_entity.type
_entity.pdbx_description
1 polymer ?
#
loop_
_entity_poly.entity_id
_entity_poly.type
_entity_poly.pdbx_seq_one_letter_code
_entity_poly.pdbx_strand_id
1 'polypeptide(L)'
;RNLGGAIGIALLATLLDSRAKVYFDYLREALVPTNPQVDERLAQLAAQLGSQQAALGKLSEITHQQAMIMAYNDAFHVIGMVLAVSMLAVLLTRSLPAGIGARADAGAH
;
A
#
# COMPACT_ATOMS: atom_id res chain seq x y z
N ARG A 1 18.15 -21.78 2.91
CA ARG A 1 16.83 -22.24 2.41
C ARG A 1 15.72 -21.27 2.88
N ASN A 2 15.75 -20.02 2.41
CA ASN A 2 14.73 -18.97 2.57
C ASN A 2 15.08 -17.70 1.73
N LEU A 3 15.95 -17.85 0.73
CA LEU A 3 16.54 -16.71 0.01
C LEU A 3 15.48 -15.91 -0.75
N GLY A 4 14.53 -16.57 -1.42
CA GLY A 4 13.46 -15.89 -2.14
C GLY A 4 12.54 -15.06 -1.23
N GLY A 5 12.24 -15.55 -0.03
CA GLY A 5 11.43 -14.81 0.94
C GLY A 5 12.16 -13.59 1.51
N ALA A 6 13.43 -13.76 1.90
CA ALA A 6 14.25 -12.67 2.41
C ALA A 6 14.51 -11.58 1.35
N ILE A 7 14.81 -11.97 0.11
CA ILE A 7 15.00 -11.04 -1.01
C ILE A 7 13.68 -10.29 -1.29
N GLY A 8 12.55 -10.99 -1.31
CA GLY A 8 11.24 -10.37 -1.51
C GLY A 8 10.91 -9.31 -0.46
N ILE A 9 11.13 -9.62 0.82
CA ILE A 9 10.91 -8.67 1.93
C ILE A 9 11.84 -7.47 1.80
N ALA A 10 13.12 -7.67 1.49
CA ALA A 10 14.09 -6.59 1.34
C ALA A 10 13.74 -5.65 0.17
N LEU A 11 13.31 -6.21 -0.96
CA LEU A 11 12.84 -5.41 -2.10
C LEU A 11 11.57 -4.64 -1.75
N LEU A 12 10.61 -5.25 -1.06
CA LEU A 12 9.40 -4.56 -0.61
C LEU A 12 9.72 -3.42 0.37
N ALA A 13 10.62 -3.63 1.32
CA ALA A 13 11.05 -2.58 2.24
C ALA A 13 11.70 -1.41 1.48
N THR A 14 12.56 -1.71 0.49
CA THR A 14 13.21 -0.69 -0.34
C THR A 14 12.19 0.09 -1.19
N LEU A 15 11.22 -0.60 -1.79
CA LEU A 15 10.15 0.03 -2.56
C LEU A 15 9.28 0.92 -1.68
N LEU A 16 8.92 0.45 -0.48
CA LEU A 16 8.12 1.20 0.47
C LEU A 16 8.83 2.49 0.89
N ASP A 17 10.12 2.42 1.23
CA ASP A 17 10.92 3.58 1.61
C ASP A 17 11.01 4.60 0.46
N SER A 18 11.31 4.13 -0.76
CA SER A 18 11.36 4.96 -1.95
C SER A 18 10.03 5.67 -2.23
N ARG A 19 8.91 4.94 -2.16
CA ARG A 19 7.56 5.50 -2.36
C ARG A 19 7.19 6.48 -1.25
N ALA A 20 7.48 6.15 0.01
CA ALA A 20 7.21 7.03 1.13
C ALA A 20 7.95 8.35 0.98
N LYS A 21 9.21 8.33 0.52
CA LYS A 21 9.96 9.57 0.24
C LYS A 21 9.26 10.43 -0.80
N VAL A 22 8.82 9.84 -1.92
CA VAL A 22 8.11 10.56 -2.98
C VAL A 22 6.82 11.18 -2.46
N TYR A 23 6.02 10.43 -1.69
CA TYR A 23 4.80 10.95 -1.10
C TYR A 23 5.05 12.03 -0.05
N PHE A 24 6.15 11.91 0.71
CA PHE A 24 6.55 12.94 1.66
C PHE A 24 6.89 14.24 0.95
N ASP A 25 7.70 14.18 -0.11
CA ASP A 25 8.07 15.35 -0.90
C ASP A 25 6.82 16.02 -1.50
N TYR A 26 5.89 15.23 -2.04
CA TYR A 26 4.61 15.71 -2.57
C TYR A 26 3.72 16.37 -1.49
N LEU A 27 3.57 15.76 -0.32
CA LEU A 27 2.77 16.35 0.77
C LEU A 27 3.41 17.62 1.31
N ARG A 28 4.74 17.66 1.41
CA ARG A 28 5.50 18.85 1.80
C ARG A 28 5.21 20.03 0.88
N GLU A 29 5.09 19.80 -0.43
CA GLU A 29 4.75 20.87 -1.38
C GLU A 29 3.35 21.45 -1.15
N ALA A 30 2.41 20.66 -0.61
CA ALA A 30 1.10 21.13 -0.22
C ALA A 30 1.08 21.91 1.11
N LEU A 31 2.13 21.78 1.93
CA LEU A 31 2.30 22.50 3.20
C LEU A 31 2.93 23.88 2.98
N VAL A 32 2.21 24.73 2.24
CA VAL A 32 2.65 26.10 2.00
C VAL A 32 2.11 27.02 3.11
N PRO A 33 2.93 27.94 3.67
CA PRO A 33 2.46 28.92 4.66
C PRO A 33 1.35 29.85 4.14
N THR A 34 1.15 29.93 2.83
CA THR A 34 0.05 30.71 2.24
C THR A 34 -1.28 29.97 2.25
N ASN A 35 -1.29 28.68 2.63
CA ASN A 35 -2.53 27.91 2.73
C ASN A 35 -3.18 28.16 4.10
N PRO A 36 -4.33 28.83 4.17
CA PRO A 36 -4.97 29.18 5.44
C PRO A 36 -5.35 27.95 6.27
N GLN A 37 -5.57 26.80 5.64
CA GLN A 37 -5.84 25.55 6.37
C GLN A 37 -4.60 25.04 7.13
N VAL A 38 -3.40 25.21 6.56
CA VAL A 38 -2.16 24.80 7.21
C VAL A 38 -1.89 25.69 8.42
N ASP A 39 -2.10 27.00 8.27
CA ASP A 39 -1.98 27.97 9.36
C ASP A 39 -2.96 27.69 10.50
N GLU A 40 -4.23 27.42 10.19
CA GLU A 40 -5.22 27.09 11.21
C GLU A 40 -4.85 25.82 11.98
N ARG A 41 -4.39 24.77 11.27
CA ARG A 41 -3.93 23.53 11.91
C ARG A 41 -2.69 23.75 12.76
N LEU A 42 -1.74 24.54 12.30
CA LEU A 42 -0.55 24.89 13.08
C LEU A 42 -0.91 25.71 14.32
N ALA A 43 -1.84 26.65 14.22
CA ALA A 43 -2.32 27.42 15.36
C ALA A 43 -3.02 26.52 16.40
N GLN A 44 -3.85 25.59 15.96
CA GLN A 44 -4.49 24.60 16.83
C GLN A 44 -3.47 23.70 17.53
N LEU A 45 -2.48 23.18 16.79
CA LEU A 45 -1.39 22.38 17.36
C LEU A 45 -0.55 23.21 18.33
N ALA A 46 -0.21 24.45 17.99
CA ALA A 46 0.57 25.34 18.86
C ALA A 46 -0.18 25.67 20.15
N ALA A 47 -1.50 25.86 20.09
CA ALA A 47 -2.33 26.07 21.27
C ALA A 47 -2.36 24.82 22.18
N GLN A 48 -2.37 23.61 21.60
CA GLN A 48 -2.36 22.36 22.36
C GLN A 48 -0.99 22.02 22.96
N LEU A 49 0.08 22.27 22.20
CA LEU A 49 1.46 21.93 22.58
C LEU A 49 2.16 23.06 23.34
N GLY A 50 1.57 24.27 23.39
CA GLY A 50 2.14 25.45 24.01
C GLY A 50 3.38 26.02 23.30
N SER A 51 3.70 25.54 22.10
CA SER A 51 4.88 25.94 21.34
C SER A 51 4.67 25.77 19.84
N GLN A 52 4.98 26.82 19.08
CA GLN A 52 4.91 26.79 17.62
C GLN A 52 5.97 25.86 17.02
N GLN A 53 7.14 25.76 17.64
CA GLN A 53 8.17 24.82 17.22
C GLN A 53 7.72 23.36 17.43
N ALA A 54 7.06 23.07 18.56
CA ALA A 54 6.50 21.76 18.82
C ALA A 54 5.38 21.41 17.83
N ALA A 55 4.54 22.39 17.47
CA ALA A 55 3.50 22.23 16.45
C ALA A 55 4.08 21.89 15.06
N LEU A 56 5.14 22.58 14.63
CA LEU A 56 5.83 22.29 13.37
C LEU A 56 6.45 20.88 13.38
N GLY A 57 7.09 20.50 14.48
CA GLY A 57 7.61 19.14 14.66
C GLY A 57 6.50 18.09 14.55
N LYS A 58 5.34 18.35 15.19
CA LYS A 58 4.21 17.43 15.14
C LYS A 58 3.58 17.34 13.76
N LEU A 59 3.47 18.47 13.06
CA LEU A 59 2.97 18.50 11.70
C LEU A 59 3.88 17.67 10.77
N SER A 60 5.20 17.86 10.87
CA SER A 60 6.18 17.06 10.12
C SER A 60 6.03 15.56 10.38
N GLU A 61 5.86 15.16 11.64
CA GLU A 61 5.61 13.77 12.02
C GLU A 61 4.34 13.21 11.38
N ILE A 62 3.25 13.98 11.40
CA ILE A 62 1.98 13.61 10.75
C ILE A 62 2.19 13.44 9.24
N THR A 63 2.93 14.35 8.60
CA THR A 63 3.23 14.28 7.17
C THR A 63 4.01 13.02 6.82
N HIS A 64 5.03 12.67 7.61
CA HIS A 64 5.76 11.41 7.46
C HIS A 64 4.84 10.19 7.60
N GLN A 65 3.95 10.18 8.59
CA GLN A 65 3.00 9.08 8.77
C GLN A 65 2.05 8.94 7.57
N GLN A 66 1.52 10.05 7.05
CA GLN A 66 0.66 10.03 5.86
C GLN A 66 1.41 9.53 4.62
N ALA A 67 2.66 9.97 4.42
CA ALA A 67 3.53 9.49 3.35
C ALA A 67 3.72 7.97 3.40
N MET A 68 3.97 7.42 4.59
CA MET A 68 4.07 5.98 4.81
C MET A 68 2.77 5.26 4.50
N ILE A 69 1.61 5.79 4.92
CA ILE A 69 0.29 5.19 4.65
C ILE A 69 0.03 5.08 3.15
N MET A 70 0.33 6.12 2.38
CA MET A 70 0.19 6.08 0.91
C MET A 70 1.13 5.05 0.28
N ALA A 71 2.38 4.97 0.74
CA ALA A 71 3.34 3.97 0.27
C ALA A 71 2.87 2.54 0.59
N TYR A 72 2.33 2.29 1.78
CA TYR A 72 1.74 0.99 2.14
C TYR A 72 0.53 0.65 1.26
N ASN A 73 -0.30 1.63 0.93
CA ASN A 73 -1.45 1.43 0.06
C ASN A 73 -1.00 1.01 -1.36
N ASP A 74 0.02 1.67 -1.92
CA ASP A 74 0.62 1.28 -3.21
C ASP A 74 1.20 -0.14 -3.15
N ALA A 75 1.96 -0.46 -2.10
CA ALA A 75 2.53 -1.79 -1.92
C ALA A 75 1.45 -2.88 -1.80
N PHE A 76 0.35 -2.61 -1.10
CA PHE A 76 -0.78 -3.53 -0.98
C PHE A 76 -1.45 -3.79 -2.33
N HIS A 77 -1.65 -2.75 -3.15
CA HIS A 77 -2.19 -2.90 -4.50
C HIS A 77 -1.28 -3.75 -5.38
N VAL A 78 0.04 -3.55 -5.31
CA VAL A 78 1.02 -4.36 -6.06
C VAL A 78 0.94 -5.83 -5.64
N ILE A 79 0.95 -6.11 -4.33
CA ILE A 79 0.82 -7.48 -3.82
C ILE A 79 -0.53 -8.09 -4.24
N GLY A 80 -1.62 -7.32 -4.14
CA GLY A 80 -2.95 -7.74 -4.58
C GLY A 80 -2.99 -8.14 -6.05
N MET A 81 -2.35 -7.36 -6.93
CA MET A 81 -2.22 -7.68 -8.36
C MET A 81 -1.40 -8.96 -8.59
N VAL A 82 -0.27 -9.13 -7.91
CA VAL A 82 0.55 -10.35 -8.01
C VAL A 82 -0.27 -11.58 -7.59
N LEU A 83 -1.02 -11.48 -6.51
CA LEU A 83 -1.91 -12.55 -6.04
C LEU A 83 -3.05 -12.83 -7.02
N ALA A 84 -3.69 -11.79 -7.57
CA ALA A 84 -4.76 -11.93 -8.55
C ALA A 84 -4.26 -12.62 -9.84
N VAL A 85 -3.10 -12.24 -10.35
CA VAL A 85 -2.46 -12.88 -11.51
C VAL A 85 -2.11 -14.34 -11.19
N SER A 86 -1.56 -14.60 -10.01
CA SER A 86 -1.24 -15.97 -9.57
C SER A 86 -2.50 -16.84 -9.48
N MET A 87 -3.59 -16.29 -8.94
CA MET A 87 -4.90 -16.96 -8.87
C MET A 87 -5.42 -17.28 -10.28
N LEU A 88 -5.39 -16.33 -11.21
CA LEU A 88 -5.82 -16.54 -12.58
C LEU A 88 -4.99 -17.62 -13.27
N ALA A 89 -3.66 -17.60 -13.11
CA ALA A 89 -2.77 -18.60 -13.67
C ALA A 89 -3.08 -20.01 -13.12
N VAL A 90 -3.35 -20.14 -11.82
CA VAL A 90 -3.76 -21.42 -11.21
C VAL A 90 -5.10 -21.90 -11.76
N LEU A 91 -6.07 -21.01 -11.93
CA LEU A 91 -7.38 -21.37 -12.51
C LEU A 91 -7.27 -21.83 -13.96
N LEU A 92 -6.43 -21.18 -14.78
CA LEU A 92 -6.23 -21.52 -16.19
C LEU A 92 -5.40 -22.79 -16.40
N THR A 93 -4.45 -23.08 -15.51
CA THR A 93 -3.58 -24.28 -15.59
C THR A 93 -4.22 -25.51 -14.94
N ARG A 94 -5.24 -25.33 -14.12
CA ARG A 94 -6.02 -26.43 -13.56
C ARG A 94 -7.00 -26.95 -14.62
N SER A 95 -6.58 -27.98 -15.37
CA SER A 95 -7.50 -28.75 -16.23
C SER A 95 -8.77 -29.10 -15.44
N LEU A 96 -9.95 -28.85 -16.04
CA LEU A 96 -11.22 -29.32 -15.49
C LEU A 96 -11.05 -30.79 -15.08
N PRO A 97 -11.42 -31.19 -13.85
CA PRO A 97 -11.38 -32.60 -13.49
C PRO A 97 -12.18 -33.38 -14.53
N ALA A 98 -11.51 -34.30 -15.22
CA ALA A 98 -12.11 -35.21 -16.18
C ALA A 98 -13.12 -36.10 -15.42
N GLY A 99 -14.35 -35.63 -15.29
CA GLY A 99 -15.35 -36.31 -14.45
C GLY A 99 -16.77 -35.77 -14.53
N ILE A 100 -17.08 -34.82 -15.42
CA ILE A 100 -18.46 -34.31 -15.63
C ILE A 100 -18.96 -34.65 -17.05
N GLY A 101 -18.34 -35.61 -17.73
CA GLY A 101 -18.68 -35.99 -19.11
C GLY A 101 -18.99 -37.47 -19.37
N ALA A 102 -19.04 -38.33 -18.34
CA ALA A 102 -19.21 -39.76 -18.53
C ALA A 102 -20.29 -40.34 -17.61
N ARG A 103 -21.53 -39.88 -17.77
CA ARG A 103 -22.71 -40.59 -17.26
C ARG A 103 -23.96 -40.21 -18.05
N ALA A 104 -23.99 -40.50 -19.35
CA ALA A 104 -25.20 -40.28 -20.15
C ALA A 104 -25.39 -41.30 -21.29
N ASP A 105 -24.92 -42.54 -21.15
CA ASP A 105 -25.07 -43.55 -22.21
C ASP A 105 -24.62 -44.94 -21.72
N ALA A 106 -25.36 -45.51 -20.77
CA ALA A 106 -25.35 -46.95 -20.53
C ALA A 106 -26.75 -47.40 -20.11
N GLY A 107 -27.72 -47.14 -20.99
CA GLY A 107 -29.06 -47.69 -20.94
C GLY A 107 -29.45 -48.12 -22.35
N ALA A 108 -29.96 -49.36 -22.46
CA ALA A 108 -30.42 -50.07 -23.66
C ALA A 108 -29.31 -50.58 -24.59
N HIS A 109 -28.99 -51.88 -24.52
CA HIS A 109 -29.64 -52.94 -25.31
C HIS A 109 -29.13 -54.32 -24.86
#